data_AF-A0ABD2HTV6-F1
#
_entry.id   AF-A0ABD2HTV6-F1
#
_cell.length_a   1.000
_cell.length_b   1.000
_cell.length_c   1.000
_cell.angle_alpha   90.00
_cell.angle_beta   90.00
_cell.angle_gamma   90.00
#
_symmetry.space_group_name_H-M   'P 1'
#
loop_
_entity.id
_entity.type
_entity.pdbx_description
1 polymer ?
#
loop_
_entity_poly.entity_id
_entity_poly.type
_entity_poly.pdbx_seq_one_letter_code
_entity_poly.pdbx_strand_id
1 'polypeptide(L)'
;MAALDSKASGKMGMRALIYYMTTTFIAVFTGIIVVLIIHPGKGSKAEFGKQQKIEQVSPADAFLDLIRNMFPPNLVQACTQQFKTKYGKRVVTVTMTVNETLFNSTNATQEVMEISREEAIPVPGQVNGVNALGLVVFSVCFGLIIGNMKEQGQILRDFFDALNEAIMRLVAIIMWYAPIGILFLIAGKIVEMDDLTQMGGQLGMYTITVIIGLLIHGVLILPTLYFVITRQNPFTFIAGILQALVTALGTSSR
;
A
#
# COMPACT_ATOMS: atom_id res chain seq x y z
N MET A 1 13.83 0.55 -16.72
CA MET A 1 13.01 1.26 -17.75
C MET A 1 13.84 1.95 -18.82
N ALA A 2 15.06 2.41 -18.53
CA ALA A 2 15.90 3.10 -19.51
C ALA A 2 16.45 2.20 -20.66
N ALA A 3 16.33 0.87 -20.53
CA ALA A 3 16.72 -0.11 -21.54
C ALA A 3 15.58 -0.49 -22.52
N LEU A 4 14.38 0.08 -22.37
CA LEU A 4 13.23 -0.23 -23.25
C LEU A 4 13.24 0.70 -24.48
N ASP A 5 13.32 0.13 -25.69
CA ASP A 5 13.21 0.88 -26.96
C ASP A 5 11.81 1.48 -27.12
N SER A 6 11.68 2.82 -27.08
CA SER A 6 10.39 3.49 -26.94
C SER A 6 9.44 3.30 -28.13
N LYS A 7 9.95 2.96 -29.32
CA LYS A 7 9.15 2.89 -30.56
C LYS A 7 8.52 1.51 -30.81
N ALA A 8 9.26 0.42 -30.55
CA ALA A 8 8.73 -0.94 -30.62
C ALA A 8 8.02 -1.37 -29.32
N SER A 9 8.49 -0.87 -28.18
CA SER A 9 7.92 -1.16 -26.86
C SER A 9 6.55 -0.50 -26.65
N GLY A 10 6.22 0.61 -27.32
CA GLY A 10 4.98 1.34 -27.07
C GLY A 10 3.70 0.50 -27.22
N LYS A 11 3.51 -0.19 -28.36
CA LYS A 11 2.27 -0.94 -28.62
C LYS A 11 2.23 -2.30 -27.91
N MET A 12 3.34 -3.04 -27.92
CA MET A 12 3.42 -4.35 -27.24
C MET A 12 3.45 -4.18 -25.72
N GLY A 13 4.18 -3.18 -25.23
CA GLY A 13 4.23 -2.80 -23.82
C GLY A 13 2.91 -2.26 -23.30
N MET A 14 2.16 -1.47 -24.09
CA MET A 14 0.81 -1.04 -23.70
C MET A 14 -0.15 -2.22 -23.54
N ARG A 15 -0.11 -3.21 -24.45
CA ARG A 15 -0.93 -4.43 -24.32
C ARG A 15 -0.55 -5.24 -23.08
N ALA A 16 0.74 -5.41 -22.82
CA ALA A 16 1.23 -6.08 -21.63
C ALA A 16 0.82 -5.34 -20.34
N LEU A 17 0.90 -4.00 -20.34
CA LEU A 17 0.49 -3.16 -19.22
C LEU A 17 -1.01 -3.28 -18.94
N ILE A 18 -1.85 -3.23 -19.98
CA ILE A 18 -3.30 -3.44 -19.85
C ILE A 18 -3.58 -4.83 -19.29
N TYR A 19 -2.89 -5.86 -19.79
CA TYR A 19 -3.02 -7.21 -19.27
C TYR A 19 -2.67 -7.27 -17.78
N TYR A 20 -1.51 -6.76 -17.36
CA TYR A 20 -1.08 -6.76 -15.97
C TYR A 20 -2.01 -5.98 -15.04
N MET A 21 -2.49 -4.81 -15.47
CA MET A 21 -3.45 -4.02 -14.71
C MET A 21 -4.77 -4.78 -14.52
N THR A 22 -5.27 -5.40 -15.60
CA THR A 22 -6.52 -6.17 -15.58
C THR A 22 -6.39 -7.40 -14.68
N THR A 23 -5.33 -8.19 -14.81
CA THR A 23 -5.12 -9.38 -13.97
C THR A 23 -4.93 -9.00 -12.51
N THR A 24 -4.20 -7.92 -12.21
CA THR A 24 -4.01 -7.43 -10.85
C THR A 24 -5.32 -6.99 -10.22
N PHE A 25 -6.15 -6.26 -10.98
CA PHE A 25 -7.48 -5.84 -10.52
C PHE A 25 -8.37 -7.05 -10.19
N ILE A 26 -8.41 -8.04 -11.08
CA ILE A 26 -9.18 -9.28 -10.84
C ILE A 26 -8.61 -10.06 -9.65
N ALA A 27 -7.29 -10.12 -9.47
CA ALA A 27 -6.65 -10.78 -8.34
C ALA A 27 -7.03 -10.13 -7.00
N VAL A 28 -6.96 -8.80 -6.92
CA VAL A 28 -7.35 -8.03 -5.73
C VAL A 28 -8.83 -8.24 -5.42
N PHE A 29 -9.69 -8.17 -6.43
CA PHE A 29 -11.13 -8.39 -6.25
C PHE A 29 -11.44 -9.81 -5.75
N THR A 30 -10.78 -10.82 -6.31
CA THR A 30 -10.91 -12.22 -5.87
C THR A 30 -10.43 -12.40 -4.44
N GLY A 31 -9.28 -11.82 -4.09
CA GLY A 31 -8.74 -11.86 -2.73
C GLY A 31 -9.69 -11.23 -1.71
N ILE A 32 -10.28 -10.07 -2.04
CA ILE A 32 -11.28 -9.41 -1.20
C ILE A 32 -12.51 -10.31 -1.02
N ILE A 33 -13.04 -10.89 -2.09
CA ILE A 33 -14.20 -11.80 -2.00
C ILE A 33 -13.89 -13.00 -1.10
N VAL A 34 -12.75 -13.67 -1.29
CA VAL A 34 -12.39 -14.86 -0.51
C VAL A 34 -12.21 -14.51 0.97
N VAL A 35 -11.57 -13.38 1.29
CA VAL A 35 -11.41 -12.89 2.66
C VAL A 35 -12.76 -12.50 3.28
N LEU A 36 -13.66 -11.88 2.52
CA LEU A 36 -15.01 -11.52 2.98
C LEU A 36 -15.94 -12.73 3.13
N ILE A 37 -15.66 -13.86 2.50
CA ILE A 37 -16.45 -15.08 2.72
C ILE A 37 -15.93 -15.78 4.00
N ILE A 38 -14.63 -16.04 4.06
CA ILE A 38 -14.02 -16.84 5.13
C ILE A 38 -13.90 -16.05 6.44
N HIS A 39 -13.75 -14.73 6.34
CA HIS A 39 -13.53 -13.83 7.48
C HIS A 39 -12.47 -14.35 8.47
N PRO A 40 -11.23 -14.56 8.03
CA PRO A 40 -10.17 -15.01 8.92
C PRO A 40 -9.99 -14.01 10.07
N GLY A 41 -9.88 -14.50 11.31
CA GLY A 41 -9.68 -13.65 12.50
C GLY A 41 -10.96 -13.26 13.25
N LYS A 42 -12.16 -13.68 12.81
CA LYS A 42 -13.39 -13.55 13.62
C LYS A 42 -13.37 -14.57 14.77
N GLY A 43 -12.74 -14.22 15.88
CA GLY A 43 -12.65 -15.13 17.04
C GLY A 43 -12.23 -14.50 18.36
N SER A 44 -11.48 -13.39 18.35
CA SER A 44 -11.16 -12.68 19.60
C SER A 44 -11.37 -11.18 19.43
N LYS A 45 -12.37 -10.65 20.14
CA LYS A 45 -12.52 -9.20 20.33
C LYS A 45 -11.62 -8.66 21.44
N ALA A 46 -10.80 -9.52 22.05
CA ALA A 46 -9.86 -9.16 23.08
C ALA A 46 -8.43 -9.39 22.55
N GLU A 47 -7.58 -8.39 22.71
CA GLU A 47 -6.11 -8.54 22.70
C GLU A 47 -5.39 -8.67 21.36
N PHE A 48 -5.81 -7.88 20.35
CA PHE A 48 -4.85 -7.38 19.37
C PHE A 48 -4.61 -5.88 19.58
N GLY A 49 -3.65 -5.58 20.45
CA GLY A 49 -2.96 -4.30 20.52
C GLY A 49 -3.71 -3.17 21.23
N LYS A 50 -2.95 -2.41 22.04
CA LYS A 50 -3.32 -1.07 22.55
C LYS A 50 -4.19 -0.36 21.53
N GLN A 51 -5.36 0.13 21.96
CA GLN A 51 -6.19 1.07 21.21
C GLN A 51 -5.34 2.26 20.75
N GLN A 52 -4.67 2.14 19.61
CA GLN A 52 -4.31 3.31 18.84
C GLN A 52 -5.65 3.91 18.43
N LYS A 53 -5.95 5.09 18.97
CA LYS A 53 -7.06 5.91 18.48
C LYS A 53 -6.93 5.96 16.96
N ILE A 54 -7.81 5.24 16.26
CA ILE A 54 -7.91 5.34 14.82
C ILE A 54 -8.43 6.76 14.57
N GLU A 55 -7.52 7.68 14.26
CA GLU A 55 -7.90 8.99 13.77
C GLU A 55 -8.76 8.74 12.52
N GLN A 56 -10.03 9.09 12.60
CA GLN A 56 -10.92 8.97 11.44
C GLN A 56 -10.49 10.02 10.43
N VAL A 57 -9.70 9.56 9.45
CA VAL A 57 -9.28 10.39 8.32
C VAL A 57 -10.39 10.34 7.27
N SER A 58 -10.77 11.51 6.78
CA SER A 58 -11.68 11.62 5.64
C SER A 58 -11.08 10.90 4.43
N PRO A 59 -11.84 10.06 3.70
CA PRO A 59 -11.35 9.39 2.49
C PRO A 59 -10.80 10.36 1.45
N ALA A 60 -11.35 11.58 1.37
CA ALA A 60 -10.88 12.63 0.49
C ALA A 60 -9.45 13.09 0.87
N ASP A 61 -9.18 13.28 2.16
CA ASP A 61 -7.86 13.67 2.64
C ASP A 61 -6.83 12.55 2.41
N ALA A 62 -7.22 11.29 2.59
CA ALA A 62 -6.35 10.16 2.27
C ALA A 62 -6.01 10.09 0.77
N PHE A 63 -6.96 10.40 -0.11
CA PHE A 63 -6.71 10.48 -1.55
C PHE A 63 -5.83 11.68 -1.93
N LEU A 64 -6.04 12.84 -1.30
CA LEU A 64 -5.18 14.01 -1.51
C LEU A 64 -3.75 13.75 -0.98
N ASP A 65 -3.62 13.06 0.15
CA ASP A 65 -2.33 12.63 0.68
C ASP A 65 -1.63 11.67 -0.28
N LEU A 66 -2.36 10.74 -0.92
CA LEU A 66 -1.81 9.86 -1.95
C LEU A 66 -1.21 10.68 -3.12
N ILE A 67 -1.96 11.65 -3.65
CA ILE A 67 -1.48 12.50 -4.75
C ILE A 67 -0.28 13.35 -4.32
N ARG A 68 -0.33 13.97 -3.13
CA ARG A 68 0.79 14.75 -2.59
C ARG A 68 2.03 13.90 -2.41
N ASN A 69 1.87 12.65 -1.99
CA ASN A 69 2.98 11.72 -1.85
C ASN A 69 3.54 11.24 -3.21
N MET A 70 2.75 11.22 -4.30
CA MET A 70 3.27 10.92 -5.64
C MET A 70 4.28 11.98 -6.15
N PHE A 71 4.14 13.23 -5.73
CA PHE A 71 5.02 14.34 -6.13
C PHE A 71 5.64 15.02 -4.91
N PRO A 72 6.64 14.38 -4.27
CA PRO A 72 7.25 14.93 -3.06
C PRO A 72 7.96 16.26 -3.38
N PRO A 73 7.84 17.28 -2.50
CA PRO A 73 8.49 18.57 -2.70
C PRO A 73 10.02 18.48 -2.62
N ASN A 74 10.56 17.44 -1.96
CA ASN A 74 11.98 17.21 -1.82
C ASN A 74 12.27 15.69 -1.78
N LEU A 75 13.21 15.23 -2.64
CA LEU A 75 13.56 13.82 -2.77
C LEU A 75 14.39 13.29 -1.58
N VAL A 76 15.27 14.12 -1.01
CA VAL A 76 16.07 13.74 0.16
C VAL A 76 15.15 13.59 1.38
N GLN A 77 14.18 14.50 1.53
CA GLN A 77 13.16 14.40 2.55
C GLN A 77 12.27 13.16 2.36
N ALA A 78 11.91 12.83 1.12
CA ALA A 78 11.11 11.64 0.79
C ALA A 78 11.77 10.32 1.24
N CYS A 79 13.10 10.27 1.38
CA CYS A 79 13.80 9.10 1.93
C CYS A 79 13.57 8.89 3.43
N THR A 80 13.03 9.86 4.17
CA THR A 80 12.88 9.78 5.64
C THR A 80 11.49 10.16 6.13
N GLN A 81 10.73 10.92 5.35
CA GLN A 81 9.45 11.49 5.73
C GLN A 81 8.43 11.36 4.60
N GLN A 82 7.16 11.22 5.00
CA GLN A 82 6.01 11.21 4.09
C GLN A 82 4.93 12.18 4.56
N PHE A 83 4.15 12.70 3.61
CA PHE A 83 3.07 13.63 3.90
C PHE A 83 1.86 12.87 4.46
N LYS A 84 1.29 13.39 5.55
CA LYS A 84 0.04 12.89 6.13
C LYS A 84 -0.74 14.05 6.73
N THR A 85 -1.98 14.23 6.29
CA THR A 85 -2.89 15.20 6.86
C THR A 85 -3.20 14.82 8.31
N LYS A 86 -3.00 15.77 9.23
CA LYS A 86 -3.38 15.65 10.64
C LYS A 86 -4.62 16.51 10.89
N TYR A 87 -5.42 16.19 11.88
CA TYR A 87 -6.57 17.02 12.25
C TYR A 87 -6.24 17.89 13.45
N GLY A 88 -6.18 19.20 13.23
CA GLY A 88 -6.11 20.19 14.30
C GLY A 88 -7.52 20.46 14.83
N LYS A 89 -7.63 20.76 16.13
CA LYS A 89 -8.87 21.30 16.69
C LYS A 89 -8.85 22.81 16.58
N ARG A 90 -9.83 23.41 15.92
CA ARG A 90 -10.09 24.85 15.99
C ARG A 90 -11.31 25.08 16.85
N VAL A 91 -11.16 25.83 17.94
CA VAL A 91 -12.29 26.28 18.76
C VAL A 91 -12.83 27.54 18.11
N VAL A 92 -14.08 27.49 17.62
CA VAL A 92 -14.79 28.65 17.11
C VAL A 92 -15.71 29.15 18.21
N THR A 93 -15.35 30.27 18.83
CA THR A 93 -16.19 30.96 19.81
C THR A 93 -17.18 31.85 19.07
N VAL A 94 -18.46 31.48 19.08
CA VAL A 94 -19.52 32.34 18.58
C VAL A 94 -20.08 33.11 19.77
N THR A 95 -19.84 34.41 19.80
CA THR A 95 -20.50 35.33 20.74
C THR A 95 -21.87 35.68 20.19
N MET A 96 -22.93 35.24 20.86
CA MET A 96 -24.29 35.69 20.55
C MET A 96 -24.70 36.76 21.56
N THR A 97 -24.99 37.96 21.08
CA THR A 97 -25.61 39.02 21.89
C THR A 97 -27.12 38.80 21.88
N VAL A 98 -27.68 38.31 22.98
CA VAL A 98 -29.13 38.16 23.12
C VAL A 98 -29.71 39.52 23.53
N ASN A 99 -30.39 40.21 22.61
CA ASN A 99 -31.21 41.36 22.97
C ASN A 99 -32.55 40.83 23.53
N GLU A 100 -32.66 40.79 24.85
CA GLU A 100 -33.89 40.54 25.60
C GLU A 100 -34.92 41.66 25.32
N THR A 101 -35.60 41.62 24.18
CA THR A 101 -36.73 42.54 23.88
C THR A 101 -38.08 42.02 24.37
N LEU A 102 -38.09 41.00 25.25
CA LEU A 102 -39.32 40.42 25.81
C LEU A 102 -39.39 40.38 27.35
N PHE A 103 -38.44 40.97 28.08
CA PHE A 103 -38.49 41.03 29.54
C PHE A 103 -38.43 42.47 30.06
N ASN A 104 -39.57 42.94 30.55
CA ASN A 104 -39.72 44.21 31.23
C ASN A 104 -39.16 44.07 32.65
N SER A 105 -37.86 44.32 32.86
CA SER A 105 -37.34 44.69 34.18
C SER A 105 -35.95 45.33 34.07
N THR A 106 -35.87 46.48 34.75
CA THR A 106 -34.71 47.32 35.06
C THR A 106 -33.47 46.53 35.48
N ASN A 107 -32.30 46.97 34.98
CA ASN A 107 -30.95 46.39 35.04
C ASN A 107 -30.64 45.32 33.96
N ALA A 108 -30.53 45.77 32.71
CA ALA A 108 -30.01 44.97 31.61
C ALA A 108 -28.48 44.82 31.74
N THR A 109 -28.02 43.76 32.39
CA THR A 109 -26.68 43.21 32.11
C THR A 109 -26.80 42.36 30.85
N GLN A 110 -26.17 42.79 29.74
CA GLN A 110 -26.01 41.96 28.55
C GLN A 110 -25.26 40.68 28.94
N GLU A 111 -25.96 39.55 29.02
CA GLU A 111 -25.31 38.24 29.11
C GLU A 111 -24.83 37.83 27.72
N VAL A 112 -23.51 37.85 27.52
CA VAL A 112 -22.87 37.31 26.32
C VAL A 112 -22.79 35.80 26.48
N MET A 113 -23.57 35.05 25.70
CA MET A 113 -23.46 33.59 25.67
C MET A 113 -22.36 33.21 24.66
N GLU A 114 -21.26 32.65 25.17
CA GLU A 114 -20.16 32.13 24.36
C GLU A 114 -20.40 30.65 24.04
N ILE A 115 -20.81 30.34 22.80
CA ILE A 115 -20.91 28.96 22.34
C ILE A 115 -19.61 28.60 21.62
N SER A 116 -18.73 27.87 22.31
CA SER A 116 -17.51 27.32 21.72
C SER A 116 -17.82 26.01 21.01
N ARG A 117 -17.70 25.98 19.67
CA ARG A 117 -17.77 24.73 18.88
C ARG A 117 -16.35 24.27 18.52
N GLU A 118 -16.00 23.03 18.84
CA GLU A 118 -14.76 22.40 18.37
C GLU A 118 -14.97 21.87 16.95
N GLU A 119 -14.26 22.44 15.98
CA GLU A 119 -14.24 21.99 14.58
C GLU A 119 -12.89 21.33 14.26
N ALA A 120 -12.91 20.12 13.70
CA ALA A 120 -11.71 19.42 13.26
C ALA A 120 -11.32 19.93 11.86
N ILE A 121 -10.14 20.54 11.73
CA ILE A 121 -9.62 21.06 10.46
C ILE A 121 -8.41 20.26 9.97
N PRO A 122 -8.34 19.92 8.67
CA PRO A 122 -7.16 19.24 8.13
C PRO A 122 -5.98 20.21 8.09
N VAL A 123 -4.88 19.85 8.75
CA VAL A 123 -3.61 20.58 8.75
C VAL A 123 -2.53 19.75 8.06
N PRO A 124 -1.64 20.38 7.26
CA PRO A 124 -0.54 19.67 6.62
C PRO A 124 0.39 19.11 7.69
N GLY A 125 0.64 17.81 7.61
CA GLY A 125 1.50 17.10 8.55
C GLY A 125 2.52 16.23 7.82
N GLN A 126 3.58 15.91 8.54
CA GLN A 126 4.57 14.93 8.12
C GLN A 126 4.67 13.83 9.19
N VAL A 127 4.94 12.62 8.73
CA VAL A 127 5.22 11.47 9.58
C VAL A 127 6.54 10.85 9.16
N ASN A 128 7.28 10.33 10.14
CA ASN A 128 8.53 9.62 9.90
C ASN A 128 8.22 8.32 9.16
N GLY A 129 8.90 8.10 8.04
CA GLY A 129 8.65 6.98 7.14
C GLY A 129 9.05 7.34 5.72
N VAL A 130 9.57 6.36 4.99
CA VAL A 130 9.98 6.55 3.59
C VAL A 130 8.75 6.77 2.72
N ASN A 131 8.69 7.87 1.98
CA ASN A 131 7.72 8.05 0.90
C ASN A 131 8.12 7.23 -0.33
N ALA A 132 7.93 5.91 -0.24
CA ALA A 132 8.27 4.99 -1.32
C ALA A 132 7.50 5.27 -2.61
N LEU A 133 6.24 5.70 -2.51
CA LEU A 133 5.40 6.03 -3.67
C LEU A 133 6.01 7.17 -4.49
N GLY A 134 6.38 8.27 -3.84
CA GLY A 134 7.01 9.42 -4.49
C GLY A 134 8.35 9.09 -5.12
N LEU A 135 9.18 8.29 -4.43
CA LEU A 135 10.46 7.82 -4.96
C LEU A 135 10.27 6.95 -6.20
N VAL A 136 9.31 6.03 -6.21
CA VAL A 136 9.00 5.20 -7.38
C VAL A 136 8.53 6.05 -8.56
N VAL A 137 7.58 6.97 -8.34
CA VAL A 137 7.06 7.86 -9.40
C VAL A 137 8.19 8.70 -10.00
N PHE A 138 9.04 9.30 -9.15
CA PHE A 138 10.21 10.04 -9.60
C PHE A 138 11.19 9.17 -10.39
N SER A 139 11.57 8.01 -9.86
CA SER A 139 12.52 7.09 -10.51
C SER A 139 12.02 6.58 -11.86
N VAL A 140 10.72 6.34 -12.01
CA VAL A 140 10.10 5.97 -13.30
C VAL A 140 10.23 7.12 -14.30
N CYS A 141 9.80 8.33 -13.95
CA CYS A 141 9.90 9.51 -14.81
C CYS A 141 11.36 9.80 -15.20
N PHE A 142 12.27 9.77 -14.23
CA PHE A 142 13.70 9.98 -14.44
C PHE A 142 14.32 8.90 -15.34
N GLY A 143 13.98 7.63 -15.10
CA GLY A 143 14.42 6.50 -15.92
C GLY A 143 13.90 6.58 -17.37
N LEU A 144 12.68 7.09 -17.59
CA LEU A 144 12.14 7.33 -18.93
C LEU A 144 12.87 8.49 -19.64
N ILE A 145 13.21 9.58 -18.92
CA ILE A 145 13.97 10.71 -19.47
C ILE A 145 15.36 10.24 -19.90
N ILE A 146 16.11 9.57 -19.00
CA ILE A 146 17.43 8.99 -19.33
C ILE A 146 17.30 8.03 -20.51
N GLY A 147 16.25 7.19 -20.51
CA GLY A 147 15.89 6.29 -21.59
C GLY A 147 15.78 6.97 -22.96
N ASN A 148 15.27 8.19 -23.02
CA ASN A 148 15.11 8.96 -24.25
C ASN A 148 16.37 9.77 -24.65
N MET A 149 17.33 9.98 -23.74
CA MET A 149 18.57 10.75 -24.00
C MET A 149 19.63 9.99 -24.83
N LYS A 150 19.31 8.81 -25.36
CA LYS A 150 20.21 7.97 -26.21
C LYS A 150 21.63 7.87 -25.62
N GLU A 151 22.65 8.33 -26.35
CA GLU A 151 24.07 8.28 -25.99
C GLU A 151 24.39 9.11 -24.74
N GLN A 152 23.81 10.31 -24.60
CA GLN A 152 24.05 11.16 -23.42
C GLN A 152 23.55 10.52 -22.13
N GLY A 153 22.52 9.66 -22.22
CA GLY A 153 21.98 8.93 -21.07
C GLY A 153 22.76 7.67 -20.71
N GLN A 154 23.68 7.16 -21.55
CA GLN A 154 24.33 5.86 -21.33
C GLN A 154 25.13 5.82 -20.02
N ILE A 155 25.94 6.86 -19.75
CA ILE A 155 26.75 6.95 -18.53
C ILE A 155 25.89 6.81 -17.26
N LEU A 156 24.72 7.46 -17.24
CA LEU A 156 23.79 7.38 -16.12
C LEU A 156 23.15 5.99 -16.02
N ARG A 157 22.76 5.37 -17.15
CA ARG A 157 22.21 4.00 -17.15
C ARG A 157 23.22 3.02 -16.58
N ASP A 158 24.45 3.05 -17.07
CA ASP A 158 25.51 2.13 -16.66
C ASP A 158 25.84 2.28 -15.17
N PHE A 159 25.84 3.53 -14.67
CA PHE A 159 25.97 3.81 -13.25
C PHE A 159 24.86 3.16 -12.42
N PHE A 160 23.59 3.33 -12.80
CA PHE A 160 22.46 2.74 -12.08
C PHE A 160 22.42 1.22 -12.19
N ASP A 161 22.84 0.65 -13.32
CA ASP A 161 22.90 -0.80 -13.51
C ASP A 161 23.99 -1.42 -12.60
N ALA A 162 25.17 -0.80 -12.53
CA ALA A 162 26.23 -1.20 -11.61
C ALA A 162 25.81 -1.06 -10.14
N LEU A 163 25.11 0.03 -9.80
CA LEU A 163 24.57 0.24 -8.46
C LEU A 163 23.52 -0.83 -8.10
N ASN A 164 22.62 -1.15 -9.01
CA ASN A 164 21.60 -2.19 -8.81
C ASN A 164 22.24 -3.57 -8.60
N GLU A 165 23.25 -3.93 -9.40
CA GLU A 165 24.02 -5.18 -9.21
C GLU A 165 24.68 -5.25 -7.83
N ALA A 166 25.29 -4.14 -7.37
CA ALA A 166 25.87 -4.07 -6.03
C ALA A 166 24.80 -4.22 -4.93
N ILE A 167 23.64 -3.57 -5.08
CA ILE A 167 22.51 -3.69 -4.15
C ILE A 167 22.00 -5.13 -4.11
N MET A 168 21.84 -5.80 -5.25
CA MET A 168 21.37 -7.19 -5.31
C MET A 168 22.32 -8.16 -4.58
N ARG A 169 23.63 -7.94 -4.65
CA ARG A 169 24.62 -8.70 -3.87
C ARG A 169 24.48 -8.46 -2.37
N LEU A 170 24.24 -7.22 -1.95
CA LEU A 170 23.99 -6.88 -0.55
C LEU A 170 22.69 -7.53 -0.05
N VAL A 171 21.63 -7.54 -0.86
CA VAL A 171 20.37 -8.24 -0.56
C VAL A 171 20.60 -9.74 -0.37
N ALA A 172 21.46 -10.37 -1.18
CA ALA A 172 21.80 -11.79 -1.02
C ALA A 172 22.47 -12.09 0.35
N ILE A 173 23.35 -11.21 0.82
CA ILE A 173 23.97 -11.34 2.15
C ILE A 173 22.91 -11.21 3.25
N ILE A 174 21.98 -10.25 3.12
CA ILE A 174 20.88 -10.09 4.09
C ILE A 174 19.96 -11.32 4.08
N MET A 175 19.66 -11.89 2.91
CA MET A 175 18.86 -13.12 2.80
C MET A 175 19.54 -14.31 3.50
N TRP A 176 20.87 -14.39 3.48
CA TRP A 176 21.64 -15.38 4.26
C TRP A 176 21.50 -15.20 5.78
N TYR A 177 21.39 -13.96 6.26
CA TYR A 177 21.20 -13.65 7.68
C TYR A 177 19.73 -13.76 8.13
N ALA A 178 18.78 -13.64 7.19
CA ALA A 178 17.35 -13.62 7.45
C ALA A 178 16.83 -14.80 8.30
N PRO A 179 17.27 -16.06 8.15
CA PRO A 179 16.78 -17.17 8.97
C PRO A 179 16.97 -16.95 10.48
N ILE A 180 18.11 -16.35 10.86
CA ILE A 180 18.41 -16.03 12.27
C ILE A 180 17.47 -14.92 12.76
N GLY A 181 17.31 -13.84 11.98
CA GLY A 181 16.40 -12.75 12.32
C GLY A 181 14.93 -13.20 12.44
N ILE A 182 14.47 -14.04 11.51
CA ILE A 182 13.12 -14.60 11.51
C ILE A 182 12.89 -15.47 12.75
N LEU A 183 13.87 -16.27 13.17
CA LEU A 183 13.77 -17.07 14.40
C LEU A 183 13.51 -16.21 15.64
N PHE A 184 14.27 -15.12 15.82
CA PHE A 184 14.07 -14.21 16.95
C PHE A 184 12.78 -13.40 16.84
N LEU A 185 12.37 -12.98 15.64
CA LEU A 185 11.10 -12.28 15.43
C LEU A 185 9.89 -13.16 15.76
N ILE A 186 9.90 -14.44 15.34
CA ILE A 186 8.85 -15.40 15.66
C ILE A 186 8.84 -15.68 17.16
N ALA A 187 10.00 -15.94 17.77
CA ALA A 187 10.11 -16.16 19.22
C ALA A 187 9.60 -14.96 20.03
N GLY A 188 9.99 -13.74 19.66
CA GLY A 188 9.54 -12.52 20.30
C GLY A 188 8.02 -12.32 20.17
N LYS A 189 7.44 -12.60 19.00
CA LYS A 189 5.99 -12.54 18.80
C LYS A 189 5.24 -13.56 19.64
N ILE A 190 5.74 -14.80 19.72
CA ILE A 190 5.15 -15.86 20.56
C ILE A 190 5.09 -15.44 22.04
N VAL A 191 6.12 -14.74 22.54
CA VAL A 191 6.17 -14.26 23.93
C VAL A 191 5.20 -13.09 24.20
N GLU A 192 4.91 -12.27 23.19
CA GLU A 192 3.93 -11.17 23.29
C GLU A 192 2.47 -11.65 23.27
N MET A 193 2.21 -12.92 22.92
CA MET A 193 0.87 -13.46 22.70
C MET A 193 0.42 -14.27 23.93
N ASP A 194 -0.64 -13.79 24.59
CA ASP A 194 -1.18 -14.45 25.79
C ASP A 194 -1.82 -15.82 25.48
N ASP A 195 -2.46 -15.96 24.31
CA ASP A 195 -3.17 -17.17 23.87
C ASP A 195 -2.66 -17.73 22.51
N LEU A 196 -1.68 -18.63 22.58
CA LEU A 196 -1.02 -19.18 21.40
C LEU A 196 -1.93 -20.02 20.50
N THR A 197 -2.87 -20.77 21.10
CA THR A 197 -3.77 -21.65 20.36
C THR A 197 -4.81 -20.87 19.56
N GLN A 198 -5.39 -19.82 20.15
CA GLN A 198 -6.39 -19.00 19.47
C GLN A 198 -5.76 -18.17 18.35
N MET A 199 -4.63 -17.51 18.62
CA MET A 199 -3.96 -16.70 17.61
C MET A 199 -3.30 -17.55 16.51
N GLY A 200 -2.73 -18.69 16.87
CA GLY A 200 -2.22 -19.67 15.90
C GLY A 200 -3.32 -20.17 14.96
N GLY A 201 -4.52 -20.43 15.50
CA GLY A 201 -5.70 -20.79 14.71
C GLY A 201 -6.12 -19.66 13.75
N GLN A 202 -6.11 -18.40 14.19
CA GLN A 202 -6.46 -17.26 13.33
C GLN A 202 -5.44 -17.04 12.20
N LEU A 203 -4.13 -17.15 12.50
CA LEU A 203 -3.07 -17.05 11.49
C LEU A 203 -3.12 -18.23 10.52
N GLY A 204 -3.44 -19.43 11.01
CA GLY A 204 -3.69 -20.62 10.19
C GLY A 204 -4.86 -20.40 9.23
N MET A 205 -5.98 -19.88 9.72
CA MET A 205 -7.15 -19.53 8.88
C MET A 205 -6.81 -18.46 7.84
N TYR A 206 -6.02 -17.45 8.19
CA TYR A 206 -5.52 -16.47 7.22
C TYR A 206 -4.65 -17.14 6.15
N THR A 207 -3.72 -18.01 6.53
CA THR A 207 -2.84 -18.74 5.60
C THR A 207 -3.65 -19.59 4.62
N ILE A 208 -4.64 -20.34 5.12
CA ILE A 208 -5.55 -21.15 4.29
C ILE A 208 -6.34 -20.25 3.33
N THR A 209 -6.86 -19.13 3.82
CA THR A 209 -7.61 -18.14 3.00
C THR A 209 -6.76 -17.63 1.83
N VAL A 210 -5.49 -17.29 2.08
CA VAL A 210 -4.55 -16.82 1.06
C VAL A 210 -4.25 -17.94 0.04
N ILE A 211 -3.98 -19.16 0.50
CA ILE A 211 -3.73 -20.31 -0.38
C ILE A 211 -4.93 -20.57 -1.29
N ILE A 212 -6.15 -20.57 -0.75
CA ILE A 212 -7.38 -20.73 -1.53
C ILE A 212 -7.52 -19.60 -2.56
N GLY A 213 -7.29 -18.35 -2.16
CA GLY A 213 -7.33 -17.20 -3.06
C GLY A 213 -6.33 -17.32 -4.22
N LEU A 214 -5.10 -17.74 -3.93
CA LEU A 214 -4.07 -17.98 -4.93
C LEU A 214 -4.41 -19.16 -5.86
N LEU A 215 -4.97 -20.25 -5.33
CA LEU A 215 -5.41 -21.39 -6.14
C LEU A 215 -6.56 -21.03 -7.06
N ILE A 216 -7.57 -20.31 -6.57
CA ILE A 216 -8.68 -19.82 -7.40
C ILE A 216 -8.14 -18.91 -8.51
N HIS A 217 -7.27 -17.96 -8.18
CA HIS A 217 -6.74 -17.04 -9.18
C HIS A 217 -5.83 -17.77 -10.21
N GLY A 218 -4.92 -18.62 -9.74
CA GLY A 218 -3.94 -19.31 -10.56
C GLY A 218 -4.52 -20.44 -11.42
N VAL A 219 -5.48 -21.20 -10.90
CA VAL A 219 -6.01 -22.41 -11.55
C VAL A 219 -7.34 -22.16 -12.27
N LEU A 220 -8.15 -21.19 -11.83
CA LEU A 220 -9.44 -20.90 -12.48
C LEU A 220 -9.40 -19.61 -13.29
N ILE A 221 -8.97 -18.49 -12.69
CA ILE A 221 -9.10 -17.17 -13.33
C ILE A 221 -8.10 -17.00 -14.47
N LEU A 222 -6.80 -17.23 -14.24
CA LEU A 222 -5.78 -17.08 -15.29
C LEU A 222 -6.03 -18.02 -16.49
N PRO A 223 -6.37 -19.31 -16.29
CA PRO A 223 -6.68 -20.21 -17.41
C PRO A 223 -7.94 -19.81 -18.16
N THR A 224 -8.98 -19.34 -17.45
CA THR A 224 -10.21 -18.81 -18.08
C THR A 224 -9.91 -17.57 -18.92
N LEU A 225 -9.13 -16.62 -18.38
CA LEU A 225 -8.72 -15.42 -19.10
C LEU A 225 -7.89 -15.77 -20.35
N TYR A 226 -6.95 -16.71 -20.23
CA TYR A 226 -6.19 -17.22 -21.37
C TYR A 226 -7.11 -17.82 -22.42
N PHE A 227 -8.03 -18.71 -22.04
CA PHE A 227 -8.97 -19.35 -22.95
C PHE A 227 -9.88 -18.32 -23.66
N VAL A 228 -10.37 -17.30 -22.95
CA VAL A 228 -11.23 -16.27 -23.56
C VAL A 228 -10.47 -15.46 -24.62
N ILE A 229 -9.21 -15.14 -24.39
CA ILE A 229 -8.40 -14.29 -25.30
C ILE A 229 -7.84 -15.12 -26.47
N THR A 230 -7.24 -16.28 -26.20
CA THR A 230 -6.52 -17.08 -27.21
C THR A 230 -7.41 -18.13 -27.87
N ARG A 231 -8.54 -18.50 -27.23
CA ARG A 231 -9.41 -19.62 -27.61
C ARG A 231 -8.68 -20.96 -27.72
N GLN A 232 -7.58 -21.11 -27.00
CA GLN A 232 -6.79 -22.35 -26.92
C GLN A 232 -6.85 -22.96 -25.53
N ASN A 233 -6.62 -24.27 -25.44
CA ASN A 233 -6.62 -24.99 -24.17
C ASN A 233 -5.49 -24.47 -23.26
N PRO A 234 -5.80 -23.81 -22.11
CA PRO A 234 -4.78 -23.25 -21.22
C PRO A 234 -3.94 -24.33 -20.52
N PHE A 235 -4.48 -25.53 -20.31
CA PHE A 235 -3.78 -26.59 -19.58
C PHE A 235 -2.60 -27.15 -20.36
N THR A 236 -2.65 -27.15 -21.70
CA THR A 236 -1.52 -27.51 -22.54
C THR A 236 -0.37 -26.52 -22.39
N PHE A 237 -0.68 -25.23 -22.27
CA PHE A 237 0.31 -24.19 -22.01
C PHE A 237 0.92 -24.33 -20.61
N ILE A 238 0.09 -24.53 -19.58
CA ILE A 238 0.54 -24.71 -18.19
C ILE A 238 1.46 -25.93 -18.06
N ALA A 239 1.13 -27.04 -18.72
CA ALA A 239 1.98 -28.23 -18.73
C ALA A 239 3.38 -27.94 -19.30
N GLY A 240 3.47 -27.09 -20.34
CA GLY A 240 4.74 -26.69 -20.94
C GLY A 240 5.63 -25.83 -20.03
N ILE A 241 5.05 -25.06 -19.11
CA ILE A 241 5.79 -24.22 -18.16
C ILE A 241 5.87 -24.81 -16.74
N LEU A 242 5.35 -26.03 -16.54
CA LEU A 242 5.24 -26.64 -15.21
C LEU A 242 6.60 -26.77 -14.52
N GLN A 243 7.65 -27.11 -15.25
CA GLN A 243 9.02 -27.19 -14.71
C GLN A 243 9.49 -25.86 -14.12
N ALA A 244 9.20 -24.74 -14.80
CA ALA A 244 9.52 -23.42 -14.28
C ALA A 244 8.68 -23.08 -13.05
N LEU A 245 7.40 -23.47 -13.01
CA LEU A 245 6.53 -23.26 -11.86
C LEU A 245 6.99 -24.03 -10.61
N VAL A 246 7.37 -25.31 -10.78
CA VAL A 246 7.93 -26.12 -9.68
C VAL A 246 9.27 -25.56 -9.20
N THR A 247 10.11 -25.08 -10.11
CA THR A 247 11.37 -24.44 -9.76
C THR A 247 11.14 -23.15 -8.98
N ALA A 248 10.21 -22.29 -9.43
CA ALA A 248 9.85 -21.06 -8.74
C ALA A 248 9.24 -21.31 -7.35
N LEU A 249 8.48 -22.41 -7.19
CA LEU A 249 7.98 -22.84 -5.88
C LEU A 249 9.12 -23.26 -4.94
N GLY A 250 10.12 -23.98 -5.47
CA GLY A 250 11.27 -24.45 -4.69
C GLY A 250 12.25 -23.35 -4.29
N THR A 251 12.44 -22.34 -5.14
CA THR A 251 13.35 -21.21 -4.86
C THR A 251 12.67 -20.04 -4.17
N SER A 252 11.33 -19.97 -4.17
CA SER A 252 10.53 -18.83 -3.69
C SER A 252 11.00 -17.46 -4.27
N SER A 253 11.66 -17.48 -5.42
CA SER A 253 12.12 -16.29 -6.13
C SER A 253 11.22 -16.09 -7.35
N ARG A 254 10.57 -14.93 -7.42
CA ARG A 254 9.82 -14.49 -8.60
C ARG A 254 10.74 -13.97 -9.69
#